data_AF-W2MKH8-F1
#
_entry.id   AF-W2MKH8-F1
#
_cell.length_a   1.000
_cell.length_b   1.000
_cell.length_c   1.000
_cell.angle_alpha   90.00
_cell.angle_beta   90.00
_cell.angle_gamma   90.00
#
_symmetry.space_group_name_H-M   'P 1'
#
loop_
_entity.id
_entity.type
_entity.pdbx_description
1 polymer ?
#
loop_
_entity_poly.entity_id
_entity_poly.type
_entity_poly.pdbx_seq_one_letter_code
_entity_poly.pdbx_strand_id
1 'polypeptide(L)'
;GVPIQCKLYKMLVYGEGGHFVKHQDTEKEDGMVATLVVQLPSLHEGGDLVVYRNGELKHRHDFGKKEGTTEYLPHYAVHYADAEHALETVTEGYRLVLVYSVCLPSNMRALEGNPDKSMTKELASAFCCMGPEDQLFSLLLAHEYTEKSITGLGFGALKGIYHVRVEALIEANKLAGVDKKLQMFFADLKHDASFYDVGGEWEEDAHKESITWYALSGKKLVAASGAAFELLEP
;
A
#
# COMPACT_ATOMS: atom_id res chain seq x y z
N GLY A 1 -5.78 -24.78 9.85
CA GLY A 1 -5.08 -23.48 9.81
C GLY A 1 -5.10 -22.96 8.39
N VAL A 2 -4.98 -21.65 8.18
CA VAL A 2 -4.84 -21.04 6.85
C VAL A 2 -3.41 -21.28 6.36
N PRO A 3 -3.19 -21.89 5.18
CA PRO A 3 -1.85 -22.07 4.65
C PRO A 3 -1.29 -20.71 4.23
N ILE A 4 -0.14 -20.31 4.77
CA ILE A 4 0.54 -19.06 4.42
C ILE A 4 1.79 -19.40 3.63
N GLN A 5 2.04 -18.68 2.52
CA GLN A 5 3.27 -18.84 1.74
C GLN A 5 4.24 -17.70 2.05
N CYS A 6 5.46 -18.04 2.46
CA CYS A 6 6.56 -17.06 2.56
C CYS A 6 7.46 -17.21 1.34
N LYS A 7 7.46 -16.20 0.46
CA LYS A 7 8.28 -16.16 -0.74
C LYS A 7 9.49 -15.26 -0.51
N LEU A 8 10.70 -15.78 -0.68
CA LEU A 8 11.91 -14.95 -0.57
C LEU A 8 11.91 -13.92 -1.69
N TYR A 9 11.97 -12.65 -1.32
CA TYR A 9 12.00 -11.53 -2.27
C TYR A 9 13.44 -11.07 -2.52
N LYS A 10 14.18 -10.73 -1.46
CA LYS A 10 15.55 -10.23 -1.58
C LYS A 10 16.40 -10.55 -0.36
N MET A 11 17.71 -10.62 -0.59
CA MET A 11 18.73 -10.53 0.45
C MET A 11 19.35 -9.14 0.40
N LEU A 12 19.57 -8.54 1.56
CA LEU A 12 20.13 -7.20 1.71
C LEU A 12 21.32 -7.25 2.66
N VAL A 13 22.34 -6.44 2.33
CA VAL A 13 23.48 -6.16 3.20
C VAL A 13 23.52 -4.64 3.38
N TYR A 14 23.38 -4.19 4.62
CA TYR A 14 23.56 -2.78 4.97
C TYR A 14 24.88 -2.64 5.71
N GLY A 15 25.82 -1.88 5.13
CA GLY A 15 27.02 -1.45 5.85
C GLY A 15 26.77 -0.16 6.63
N GLU A 16 27.85 0.38 7.20
CA GLU A 16 27.85 1.69 7.86
C GLU A 16 27.25 2.78 6.97
N GLY A 17 26.37 3.60 7.56
CA GLY A 17 25.59 4.63 6.85
C GLY A 17 24.35 4.09 6.13
N GLY A 18 24.22 2.77 5.98
CA GLY A 18 23.07 2.14 5.34
C GLY A 18 21.78 2.39 6.11
N HIS A 19 20.76 2.89 5.41
CA HIS A 19 19.43 3.20 5.96
C HIS A 19 18.40 3.24 4.84
N PHE A 20 17.12 3.34 5.22
CA PHE A 20 16.09 3.82 4.31
C PHE A 20 15.08 4.65 5.08
N VAL A 21 14.63 5.72 4.42
CA VAL A 21 13.62 6.62 4.98
C VAL A 21 12.26 5.94 5.07
N LYS A 22 11.39 6.53 5.88
CA LYS A 22 10.01 6.08 6.07
C LYS A 22 9.31 5.94 4.71
N HIS A 23 8.89 4.72 4.40
CA HIS A 23 8.15 4.42 3.18
C HIS A 23 7.19 3.25 3.43
N GLN A 24 6.30 3.01 2.47
CA GLN A 24 5.47 1.82 2.42
C GLN A 24 5.97 0.93 1.28
N ASP A 25 6.02 -0.39 1.52
CA ASP A 25 6.41 -1.33 0.47
C ASP A 25 5.33 -1.37 -0.62
N THR A 26 5.75 -1.34 -1.88
CA THR A 26 4.87 -1.76 -2.98
C THR A 26 4.68 -3.26 -2.97
N GLU A 27 3.51 -3.72 -3.37
CA GLU A 27 3.21 -5.15 -3.49
C GLU A 27 4.21 -5.85 -4.43
N LYS A 28 4.85 -6.92 -3.93
CA LYS A 28 5.83 -7.72 -4.70
C LYS A 28 5.23 -9.00 -5.27
N GLU A 29 4.20 -9.52 -4.62
CA GLU A 29 3.60 -10.82 -4.90
C GLU A 29 2.08 -10.76 -4.71
N ASP A 30 1.32 -11.42 -5.59
CA ASP A 30 -0.13 -11.41 -5.53
C ASP A 30 -0.64 -12.01 -4.20
N GLY A 31 -1.44 -11.24 -3.47
CA GLY A 31 -1.99 -11.67 -2.17
C GLY A 31 -1.02 -11.54 -1.01
N MET A 32 0.06 -10.78 -1.17
CA MET A 32 0.97 -10.40 -0.10
C MET A 32 0.23 -9.57 0.96
N VAL A 33 0.18 -10.05 2.19
CA VAL A 33 -0.49 -9.36 3.33
C VAL A 33 0.50 -8.79 4.34
N ALA A 34 1.74 -9.27 4.32
CA ALA A 34 2.81 -8.82 5.22
C ALA A 34 4.19 -9.00 4.60
N THR A 35 5.17 -8.30 5.16
CA THR A 35 6.59 -8.49 4.93
C THR A 35 7.20 -9.16 6.17
N LEU A 36 7.92 -10.26 5.97
CA LEU A 36 8.74 -10.91 7.00
C LEU A 36 10.20 -10.53 6.76
N VAL A 37 10.80 -9.89 7.75
CA VAL A 37 12.20 -9.49 7.78
C VAL A 37 12.95 -10.46 8.70
N VAL A 38 13.87 -11.25 8.16
CA VAL A 38 14.73 -12.16 8.93
C VAL A 38 16.15 -11.62 8.89
N GLN A 39 16.62 -11.09 10.02
CA GLN A 39 18.01 -10.73 10.21
C GLN A 39 18.83 -11.99 10.52
N LEU A 40 19.83 -12.25 9.70
CA LEU A 40 20.78 -13.34 9.94
C LEU A 40 21.84 -12.89 10.95
N PRO A 41 22.51 -13.84 11.62
CA PRO A 41 23.62 -13.54 12.51
C PRO A 41 24.65 -12.65 11.80
N SER A 42 24.86 -11.44 12.31
CA SER A 42 25.74 -10.45 11.70
C SER A 42 26.11 -9.36 12.70
N LEU A 43 27.39 -8.98 12.75
CA LEU A 43 27.90 -7.98 13.67
C LEU A 43 27.62 -6.56 13.13
N HIS A 44 26.77 -5.80 13.82
CA HIS A 44 26.45 -4.41 13.50
C HIS A 44 25.84 -3.65 14.68
N GLU A 45 25.93 -2.32 14.62
CA GLU A 45 25.25 -1.37 15.52
C GLU A 45 24.27 -0.49 14.74
N GLY A 46 23.27 0.09 15.42
CA GLY A 46 22.17 0.79 14.77
C GLY A 46 21.30 -0.14 13.92
N GLY A 47 20.60 0.37 12.90
CA GLY A 47 19.83 -0.51 12.00
C GLY A 47 18.51 -1.05 12.57
N ASP A 48 17.86 -0.33 13.48
CA ASP A 48 16.54 -0.71 14.01
C ASP A 48 15.47 -0.61 12.92
N LEU A 49 14.56 -1.60 12.89
CA LEU A 49 13.35 -1.51 12.07
C LEU A 49 12.27 -0.76 12.86
N VAL A 50 11.81 0.36 12.30
CA VAL A 50 10.75 1.17 12.90
C VAL A 50 9.49 1.02 12.05
N VAL A 51 8.38 0.67 12.68
CA VAL A 51 7.08 0.49 12.04
C VAL A 51 6.11 1.54 12.57
N TYR A 52 5.42 2.20 11.64
CA TYR A 52 4.49 3.28 11.90
C TYR A 52 3.07 2.86 11.55
N ARG A 53 2.10 3.53 12.16
CA ARG A 53 0.69 3.46 11.79
C ARG A 53 0.07 4.83 11.93
N ASN A 54 -0.52 5.33 10.85
CA ASN A 54 -1.11 6.66 10.78
C ASN A 54 -0.11 7.77 11.16
N GLY A 55 1.12 7.70 10.65
CA GLY A 55 2.17 8.67 10.96
C GLY A 55 2.88 8.47 12.31
N GLU A 56 2.28 7.74 13.26
CA GLU A 56 2.86 7.54 14.60
C GLU A 56 3.73 6.29 14.67
N LEU A 57 4.87 6.37 15.39
CA LEU A 57 5.69 5.22 15.71
C LEU A 57 4.89 4.23 16.57
N LYS A 58 4.73 3.00 16.09
CA LYS A 58 4.04 1.93 16.84
C LYS A 58 4.98 0.89 17.38
N HIS A 59 6.04 0.57 16.65
CA HIS A 59 6.99 -0.43 17.08
C HIS A 59 8.40 -0.10 16.60
N ARG A 60 9.39 -0.43 17.42
CA ARG A 60 10.81 -0.40 17.07
C ARG A 60 11.40 -1.74 17.46
N HIS A 61 11.98 -2.44 16.50
CA HIS A 61 12.58 -3.75 16.68
C HIS A 61 14.09 -3.65 16.50
N ASP A 62 14.84 -3.98 17.56
CA ASP A 62 16.30 -3.85 17.60
C ASP A 62 17.04 -5.08 17.08
N PHE A 63 16.33 -6.20 16.87
CA PHE A 63 16.88 -7.48 16.42
C PHE A 63 17.98 -8.03 17.34
N GLY A 64 17.73 -8.00 18.65
CA GLY A 64 18.57 -8.67 19.64
C GLY A 64 19.76 -7.86 20.12
N LYS A 65 19.91 -6.61 19.66
CA LYS A 65 21.03 -5.75 20.05
C LYS A 65 21.06 -5.51 21.56
N LYS A 66 19.91 -5.23 22.18
CA LYS A 66 19.81 -5.07 23.65
C LYS A 66 20.19 -6.33 24.42
N GLU A 67 20.00 -7.50 23.82
CA GLU A 67 20.30 -8.79 24.42
C GLU A 67 21.72 -9.28 24.08
N GLY A 68 22.45 -8.58 23.21
CA GLY A 68 23.77 -8.98 22.73
C GLY A 68 23.77 -10.25 21.88
N THR A 69 22.63 -10.59 21.26
CA THR A 69 22.43 -11.85 20.52
C THR A 69 22.55 -11.70 19.00
N THR A 70 22.60 -10.47 18.50
CA THR A 70 22.61 -10.12 17.07
C THR A 70 23.71 -10.79 16.24
N GLU A 71 24.91 -11.00 16.81
CA GLU A 71 26.04 -11.64 16.12
C GLU A 71 25.86 -13.17 15.98
N TYR A 72 25.05 -13.79 16.85
CA TYR A 72 25.03 -15.24 17.04
C TYR A 72 23.69 -15.90 16.70
N LEU A 73 22.58 -15.16 16.79
CA LEU A 73 21.24 -15.68 16.59
C LEU A 73 20.49 -14.94 15.48
N PRO A 74 19.63 -15.63 14.73
CA PRO A 74 18.72 -14.97 13.81
C PRO A 74 17.60 -14.28 14.59
N HIS A 75 17.19 -13.12 14.10
CA HIS A 75 16.04 -12.38 14.63
C HIS A 75 15.06 -12.10 13.50
N TYR A 76 13.78 -11.93 13.82
CA TYR A 76 12.80 -11.64 12.80
C TYR A 76 11.76 -10.63 13.28
N ALA A 77 11.21 -9.90 12.32
CA ALA A 77 10.07 -9.02 12.51
C ALA A 77 9.09 -9.22 11.35
N VAL A 78 7.80 -9.09 11.63
CA VAL A 78 6.75 -9.12 10.61
C VAL A 78 5.94 -7.84 10.74
N HIS A 79 5.69 -7.18 9.61
CA HIS A 79 4.80 -6.04 9.54
C HIS A 79 3.81 -6.20 8.39
N TYR A 80 2.65 -5.58 8.51
CA TYR A 80 1.66 -5.60 7.45
C TYR A 80 2.20 -4.94 6.18
N ALA A 81 1.74 -5.41 5.02
CA ALA A 81 2.18 -4.90 3.73
C ALA A 81 1.79 -3.43 3.54
N ASP A 82 0.77 -2.96 4.25
CA ASP A 82 0.32 -1.58 4.25
C ASP A 82 0.97 -0.71 5.34
N ALA A 83 1.88 -1.25 6.16
CA ALA A 83 2.54 -0.49 7.20
C ALA A 83 3.69 0.37 6.62
N GLU A 84 3.71 1.65 6.99
CA GLU A 84 4.87 2.49 6.78
C GLU A 84 6.01 2.02 7.70
N HIS A 85 7.23 1.98 7.19
CA HIS A 85 8.39 1.53 7.94
C HIS A 85 9.67 2.23 7.50
N ALA A 86 10.65 2.27 8.39
CA ALA A 86 11.97 2.85 8.18
C ALA A 86 13.04 1.91 8.75
N LEU A 87 14.26 2.03 8.23
CA LEU A 87 15.44 1.45 8.83
C LEU A 87 16.32 2.59 9.32
N GLU A 88 16.52 2.65 10.64
CA GLU A 88 17.48 3.58 11.22
C GLU A 88 18.90 3.28 10.73
N THR A 89 19.77 4.27 10.74
CA THR A 89 21.13 4.13 10.21
C THR A 89 21.89 3.02 10.91
N VAL A 90 22.51 2.14 10.13
CA VAL A 90 23.55 1.23 10.61
C VAL A 90 24.78 2.08 10.90
N THR A 91 25.18 2.14 12.17
CA THR A 91 26.28 3.01 12.61
C THR A 91 27.64 2.32 12.56
N GLU A 92 27.67 0.99 12.69
CA GLU A 92 28.90 0.19 12.60
C GLU A 92 28.60 -1.19 12.03
N GLY A 93 29.58 -1.81 11.36
CA GLY A 93 29.51 -3.19 10.89
C GLY A 93 28.62 -3.42 9.67
N TYR A 94 28.10 -4.64 9.54
CA TYR A 94 27.25 -5.05 8.42
C TYR A 94 26.03 -5.84 8.91
N ARG A 95 24.85 -5.36 8.54
CA ARG A 95 23.57 -6.00 8.83
C ARG A 95 23.11 -6.84 7.64
N LEU A 96 22.97 -8.15 7.84
CA LEU A 96 22.55 -9.11 6.81
C LEU A 96 21.10 -9.55 7.01
N VAL A 97 20.27 -9.43 5.97
CA VAL A 97 18.81 -9.62 6.07
C VAL A 97 18.23 -10.35 4.87
N LEU A 98 17.28 -11.25 5.14
CA LEU A 98 16.38 -11.83 4.16
C LEU A 98 14.99 -11.21 4.31
N VAL A 99 14.41 -10.78 3.19
CA VAL A 99 13.06 -10.20 3.14
C VAL A 99 12.15 -11.12 2.38
N TYR A 100 11.03 -11.51 3.00
CA TYR A 100 10.03 -12.41 2.44
C TYR A 100 8.68 -11.72 2.30
N SER A 101 7.99 -11.98 1.20
CA SER A 101 6.58 -11.66 1.01
C SER A 101 5.72 -12.77 1.64
N VAL A 102 4.90 -12.40 2.62
CA VAL A 102 3.96 -13.29 3.29
C VAL A 102 2.62 -13.21 2.57
N CYS A 103 2.23 -14.29 1.89
CA CYS A 103 1.11 -14.30 0.95
C CYS A 103 -0.01 -15.23 1.42
N LEU A 104 -1.25 -14.75 1.30
CA LEU A 104 -2.44 -15.57 1.46
C LEU A 104 -2.71 -16.39 0.18
N PRO A 105 -3.30 -17.60 0.33
CA PRO A 105 -3.77 -18.40 -0.80
C PRO A 105 -4.79 -17.62 -1.63
N SER A 106 -4.81 -17.85 -2.94
CA SER A 106 -5.71 -17.14 -3.86
C SER A 106 -7.19 -17.21 -3.45
N ASN A 107 -7.63 -18.32 -2.87
CA ASN A 107 -9.01 -18.52 -2.40
C ASN A 107 -9.31 -17.87 -1.04
N MET A 108 -8.34 -17.22 -0.40
CA MET A 108 -8.50 -16.56 0.91
C MET A 108 -8.01 -15.11 0.92
N ARG A 109 -7.73 -14.53 -0.26
CA ARG A 109 -7.27 -13.13 -0.39
C ARG A 109 -8.32 -12.12 0.05
N ALA A 110 -9.60 -12.46 -0.10
CA ALA A 110 -10.69 -11.79 0.57
C ALA A 110 -10.91 -12.48 1.93
N LEU A 111 -10.20 -12.05 2.96
CA LEU A 111 -10.69 -12.33 4.32
C LEU A 111 -12.01 -11.57 4.41
N GLU A 112 -13.12 -12.31 4.34
CA GLU A 112 -14.50 -11.81 4.38
C GLU A 112 -14.64 -10.85 5.56
N GLY A 113 -14.47 -9.55 5.30
CA GLY A 113 -14.87 -8.53 6.22
C GLY A 113 -16.38 -8.54 6.16
N ASN A 114 -17.05 -9.18 7.12
CA ASN A 114 -18.50 -9.18 7.18
C ASN A 114 -18.97 -7.72 7.19
N PRO A 115 -19.47 -7.17 6.07
CA PRO A 115 -19.79 -5.76 6.03
C PRO A 115 -20.94 -5.59 7.01
N ASP A 116 -20.75 -4.70 7.99
CA ASP A 116 -21.81 -4.41 8.94
C ASP A 116 -23.06 -3.99 8.16
N LYS A 117 -24.11 -4.81 8.23
CA LYS A 117 -25.36 -4.58 7.50
C LYS A 117 -25.98 -3.22 7.84
N SER A 118 -25.67 -2.65 9.01
CA SER A 118 -26.06 -1.28 9.36
C SER A 118 -25.35 -0.26 8.46
N MET A 119 -24.02 -0.36 8.36
CA MET A 119 -23.19 0.54 7.55
C MET A 119 -23.59 0.51 6.07
N THR A 120 -23.87 -0.67 5.51
CA THR A 120 -24.32 -0.80 4.11
C THR A 120 -25.63 -0.06 3.84
N LYS A 121 -26.58 -0.09 4.79
CA LYS A 121 -27.86 0.63 4.67
C LYS A 121 -27.70 2.13 4.82
N GLU A 122 -26.83 2.56 5.74
CA GLU A 122 -26.50 3.97 5.91
C GLU A 122 -25.84 4.56 4.65
N LEU A 123 -24.88 3.83 4.06
CA LEU A 123 -24.27 4.21 2.78
C LEU A 123 -25.29 4.28 1.64
N ALA A 124 -26.19 3.28 1.53
CA ALA A 124 -27.24 3.30 0.51
C ALA A 124 -28.19 4.51 0.69
N SER A 125 -28.47 4.89 1.93
CA SER A 125 -29.28 6.07 2.26
C SER A 125 -28.54 7.35 1.88
N ALA A 126 -27.23 7.41 2.11
CA ALA A 126 -26.39 8.53 1.70
C ALA A 126 -26.38 8.72 0.18
N PHE A 127 -26.33 7.63 -0.62
CA PHE A 127 -26.42 7.71 -2.09
C PHE A 127 -27.73 8.36 -2.56
N CYS A 128 -28.85 8.11 -1.87
CA CYS A 128 -30.12 8.73 -2.18
C CYS A 128 -30.13 10.24 -1.89
N CYS A 129 -29.39 10.66 -0.87
CA CYS A 129 -29.26 12.06 -0.46
C CYS A 129 -28.26 12.87 -1.30
N MET A 130 -27.45 12.21 -2.14
CA MET A 130 -26.52 12.92 -3.04
C MET A 130 -27.30 13.83 -4.00
N GLY A 131 -26.95 15.12 -3.95
CA GLY A 131 -27.49 16.16 -4.81
C GLY A 131 -26.75 16.26 -6.15
N PRO A 132 -27.18 17.19 -7.02
CA PRO A 132 -26.54 17.43 -8.32
C PRO A 132 -25.08 17.90 -8.20
N GLU A 133 -24.70 18.53 -7.08
CA GLU A 133 -23.35 19.05 -6.85
C GLU A 133 -22.40 17.99 -6.27
N ASP A 134 -22.93 16.88 -5.73
CA ASP A 134 -22.16 15.81 -5.08
C ASP A 134 -21.96 14.59 -6.00
N GLN A 135 -22.06 14.76 -7.32
CA GLN A 135 -22.08 13.65 -8.29
C GLN A 135 -20.79 12.82 -8.35
N LEU A 136 -19.68 13.34 -7.82
CA LEU A 136 -18.37 12.70 -7.84
C LEU A 136 -17.70 12.80 -6.48
N PHE A 137 -17.11 11.70 -6.04
CA PHE A 137 -16.17 11.69 -4.93
C PHE A 137 -15.01 10.75 -5.26
N SER A 138 -13.86 11.02 -4.63
CA SER A 138 -12.65 10.20 -4.74
C SER A 138 -12.28 9.64 -3.38
N LEU A 139 -11.90 8.36 -3.34
CA LEU A 139 -11.29 7.73 -2.18
C LEU A 139 -9.82 7.48 -2.48
N LEU A 140 -8.93 8.29 -1.89
CA LEU A 140 -7.49 8.07 -2.04
C LEU A 140 -7.08 6.79 -1.30
N LEU A 141 -6.44 5.88 -2.05
CA LEU A 141 -5.86 4.67 -1.49
C LEU A 141 -4.43 4.99 -1.05
N ALA A 142 -4.12 4.81 0.23
CA ALA A 142 -2.78 5.08 0.73
C ALA A 142 -1.77 4.01 0.27
N HIS A 143 -2.25 2.80 -0.01
CA HIS A 143 -1.41 1.74 -0.55
C HIS A 143 -1.33 1.82 -2.07
N GLU A 144 -0.10 1.77 -2.59
CA GLU A 144 0.14 1.66 -4.03
C GLU A 144 -0.09 0.22 -4.50
N TYR A 145 -1.02 0.04 -5.43
CA TYR A 145 -1.34 -1.25 -6.03
C TYR A 145 -0.72 -1.36 -7.42
N THR A 146 -0.12 -2.51 -7.73
CA THR A 146 0.45 -2.74 -9.05
C THR A 146 -0.64 -2.87 -10.12
N GLU A 147 -0.36 -2.45 -11.35
CA GLU A 147 -1.26 -2.67 -12.50
C GLU A 147 -1.62 -4.16 -12.63
N LYS A 148 -0.67 -5.06 -12.36
CA LYS A 148 -0.89 -6.51 -12.41
C LYS A 148 -1.92 -6.97 -11.38
N SER A 149 -1.85 -6.51 -10.14
CA SER A 149 -2.80 -6.94 -9.10
C SER A 149 -4.19 -6.40 -9.37
N ILE A 150 -4.32 -5.13 -9.77
CA ILE A 150 -5.61 -4.54 -10.17
C ILE A 150 -6.19 -5.26 -11.39
N THR A 151 -5.42 -5.47 -12.45
CA THR A 151 -5.92 -6.11 -13.68
C THR A 151 -6.26 -7.59 -13.49
N GLY A 152 -5.56 -8.29 -12.59
CA GLY A 152 -5.78 -9.70 -12.31
C GLY A 152 -6.92 -9.99 -11.32
N LEU A 153 -7.14 -9.11 -10.32
CA LEU A 153 -8.08 -9.36 -9.21
C LEU A 153 -9.20 -8.31 -9.09
N GLY A 154 -9.11 -7.21 -9.82
CA GLY A 154 -10.04 -6.08 -9.68
C GLY A 154 -10.04 -5.52 -8.27
N PHE A 155 -11.23 -5.24 -7.72
CA PHE A 155 -11.36 -4.74 -6.35
C PHE A 155 -10.88 -5.75 -5.30
N GLY A 156 -10.82 -7.05 -5.63
CA GLY A 156 -10.26 -8.08 -4.76
C GLY A 156 -8.74 -7.95 -4.54
N ALA A 157 -8.06 -7.07 -5.28
CA ALA A 157 -6.68 -6.71 -5.02
C ALA A 157 -6.52 -5.82 -3.77
N LEU A 158 -7.58 -5.10 -3.37
CA LEU A 158 -7.52 -4.14 -2.27
C LEU A 158 -7.25 -4.84 -0.95
N LYS A 159 -6.49 -4.18 -0.07
CA LYS A 159 -6.05 -4.72 1.22
C LYS A 159 -6.67 -3.98 2.39
N GLY A 160 -6.84 -4.71 3.49
CA GLY A 160 -7.26 -4.18 4.78
C GLY A 160 -8.55 -3.35 4.69
N ILE A 161 -8.49 -2.12 5.20
CA ILE A 161 -9.66 -1.23 5.27
C ILE A 161 -10.21 -0.83 3.90
N TYR A 162 -9.37 -0.81 2.86
CA TYR A 162 -9.80 -0.40 1.52
C TYR A 162 -10.68 -1.46 0.85
N HIS A 163 -10.37 -2.75 1.04
CA HIS A 163 -11.25 -3.83 0.60
C HIS A 163 -12.63 -3.70 1.23
N VAL A 164 -12.67 -3.58 2.56
CA VAL A 164 -13.93 -3.48 3.32
C VAL A 164 -14.74 -2.25 2.92
N ARG A 165 -14.10 -1.11 2.71
CA ARG A 165 -14.76 0.13 2.27
C ARG A 165 -15.37 -0.02 0.88
N VAL A 166 -14.60 -0.53 -0.09
CA VAL A 166 -15.08 -0.68 -1.47
C VAL A 166 -16.15 -1.76 -1.56
N GLU A 167 -16.01 -2.86 -0.83
CA GLU A 167 -17.04 -3.90 -0.72
C GLU A 167 -18.34 -3.34 -0.13
N ALA A 168 -18.27 -2.56 0.96
CA ALA A 168 -19.45 -1.92 1.54
C ALA A 168 -20.13 -0.95 0.55
N LEU A 169 -19.35 -0.20 -0.23
CA LEU A 169 -19.88 0.67 -1.28
C LEU A 169 -20.56 -0.13 -2.41
N ILE A 170 -19.95 -1.24 -2.84
CA ILE A 170 -20.54 -2.14 -3.86
C ILE A 170 -21.86 -2.71 -3.36
N GLU A 171 -21.91 -3.21 -2.12
CA GLU A 171 -23.14 -3.76 -1.53
C GLU A 171 -24.22 -2.67 -1.34
N ALA A 172 -23.84 -1.47 -0.89
CA ALA A 172 -24.77 -0.35 -0.77
C ALA A 172 -25.35 0.05 -2.14
N ASN A 173 -24.52 0.01 -3.19
CA ASN A 173 -24.93 0.36 -4.54
C ASN A 173 -25.93 -0.65 -5.15
N LYS A 174 -25.95 -1.90 -4.66
CA LYS A 174 -26.98 -2.88 -5.02
C LYS A 174 -28.35 -2.51 -4.44
N LEU A 175 -28.39 -1.83 -3.30
CA LEU A 175 -29.60 -1.39 -2.62
C LEU A 175 -30.14 -0.04 -3.13
N ALA A 176 -29.30 0.74 -3.80
CA ALA A 176 -29.69 2.04 -4.35
C ALA A 176 -30.70 1.91 -5.50
N GLY A 177 -31.60 2.91 -5.60
CA GLY A 177 -32.50 3.09 -6.74
C GLY A 177 -31.72 3.23 -8.05
N VAL A 178 -32.34 2.86 -9.18
CA VAL A 178 -31.66 2.81 -10.50
C VAL A 178 -31.06 4.17 -10.89
N ASP A 179 -31.75 5.26 -10.54
CA ASP A 179 -31.36 6.64 -10.75
C ASP A 179 -30.28 7.15 -9.76
N LYS A 180 -30.01 6.39 -8.70
CA LYS A 180 -29.05 6.71 -7.64
C LYS A 180 -27.85 5.75 -7.59
N LYS A 181 -27.74 4.85 -8.57
CA LYS A 181 -26.59 3.94 -8.65
C LYS A 181 -25.33 4.69 -9.05
N LEU A 182 -24.27 4.46 -8.29
CA LEU A 182 -22.95 4.99 -8.58
C LEU A 182 -22.23 4.14 -9.63
N GLN A 183 -21.49 4.81 -10.50
CA GLN A 183 -20.47 4.18 -11.34
C GLN A 183 -19.13 4.31 -10.61
N MET A 184 -18.41 3.20 -10.46
CA MET A 184 -17.20 3.14 -9.64
C MET A 184 -16.04 2.61 -10.47
N PHE A 185 -14.89 3.27 -10.33
CA PHE A 185 -13.68 2.99 -11.09
C PHE A 185 -12.46 3.13 -10.18
N PHE A 186 -11.39 2.40 -10.52
CA PHE A 186 -10.05 2.70 -10.01
C PHE A 186 -9.34 3.62 -10.99
N ALA A 187 -8.58 4.57 -10.46
CA ALA A 187 -7.72 5.46 -11.22
C ALA A 187 -6.29 5.32 -10.70
N ASP A 188 -5.35 5.03 -11.61
CA ASP A 188 -3.91 5.11 -11.38
C ASP A 188 -3.43 6.45 -11.94
N LEU A 189 -3.00 7.35 -11.06
CA LEU A 189 -2.53 8.69 -11.39
C LEU A 189 -1.00 8.68 -11.33
N LYS A 190 -0.36 9.03 -12.46
CA LYS A 190 1.09 9.21 -12.54
C LYS A 190 1.41 10.66 -12.81
N HIS A 191 2.28 11.19 -11.97
CA HIS A 191 2.83 12.54 -12.08
C HIS A 191 4.36 12.39 -12.18
N ASP A 192 4.91 12.81 -13.32
CA ASP A 192 6.34 12.76 -13.62
C ASP A 192 6.82 14.20 -13.87
N ALA A 193 7.75 14.65 -13.04
CA ALA A 193 8.31 15.99 -13.11
C ALA A 193 9.83 15.86 -13.13
N SER A 194 10.44 16.52 -14.11
CA SER A 194 11.90 16.52 -14.32
C SER A 194 12.43 17.92 -14.08
N PHE A 195 13.60 18.01 -13.47
CA PHE A 195 14.23 19.27 -13.08
C PHE A 195 15.68 19.31 -13.56
N TYR A 196 16.17 20.51 -13.88
CA TYR A 196 17.56 20.77 -14.21
C TYR A 196 18.14 21.86 -13.30
N ASP A 197 19.46 21.80 -13.08
CA ASP A 197 20.18 22.74 -12.22
C ASP A 197 20.63 23.97 -13.02
N VAL A 198 20.26 25.15 -12.53
CA VAL A 198 20.67 26.46 -13.06
C VAL A 198 21.48 27.21 -12.02
N GLY A 199 22.65 26.66 -11.67
CA GLY A 199 23.60 27.34 -10.80
C GLY A 199 23.19 27.36 -9.33
N GLY A 200 22.59 26.27 -8.84
CA GLY A 200 22.17 26.10 -7.45
C GLY A 200 20.67 26.25 -7.23
N GLU A 201 19.90 26.62 -8.26
CA GLU A 201 18.44 26.60 -8.28
C GLU A 201 17.95 25.49 -9.22
N TRP A 202 16.99 24.69 -8.74
CA TRP A 202 16.35 23.66 -9.55
C TRP A 202 15.18 24.27 -10.32
N GLU A 203 15.26 24.26 -11.65
CA GLU A 203 14.17 24.66 -12.55
C GLU A 203 13.49 23.42 -13.14
N GLU A 204 12.18 23.48 -13.33
CA GLU A 204 11.39 22.39 -13.93
C GLU A 204 11.61 22.36 -15.46
N ASP A 205 12.04 21.21 -15.99
CA ASP A 205 12.26 20.97 -17.43
C ASP A 205 10.95 20.54 -18.10
N ALA A 206 10.37 19.44 -17.60
CA ALA A 206 9.18 18.86 -18.17
C ALA A 206 8.29 18.24 -17.10
N HIS A 207 6.98 18.44 -17.31
CA HIS A 207 5.89 17.94 -16.49
C HIS A 207 4.99 17.04 -17.33
N LYS A 208 4.69 15.84 -16.83
CA LYS A 208 3.76 14.92 -17.47
C LYS A 208 2.83 14.27 -16.46
N GLU A 209 1.54 14.42 -16.71
CA GLU A 209 0.49 13.76 -15.96
C GLU A 209 -0.25 12.75 -16.82
N SER A 210 -0.61 11.61 -16.23
CA SER A 210 -1.45 10.63 -16.90
C SER A 210 -2.34 9.91 -15.91
N ILE A 211 -3.56 9.59 -16.36
CA ILE A 211 -4.53 8.83 -15.58
C ILE A 211 -4.89 7.58 -16.37
N THR A 212 -4.79 6.44 -15.71
CA THR A 212 -5.25 5.17 -16.24
C THR A 212 -6.46 4.68 -15.45
N TRP A 213 -7.57 4.46 -16.13
CA TRP A 213 -8.82 4.03 -15.49
C TRP A 213 -8.99 2.51 -15.58
N TYR A 214 -9.55 1.91 -14.54
CA TYR A 214 -9.91 0.50 -14.49
C TYR A 214 -11.33 0.33 -13.94
N ALA A 215 -12.09 -0.60 -14.50
CA ALA A 215 -13.34 -1.05 -13.89
C ALA A 215 -13.05 -1.78 -12.57
N LEU A 216 -14.06 -1.91 -11.69
CA LEU A 216 -13.96 -2.72 -10.47
C LEU A 216 -13.57 -4.19 -10.73
N SER A 217 -13.78 -4.70 -11.94
CA SER A 217 -13.33 -6.03 -12.36
C SER A 217 -11.84 -6.13 -12.68
N GLY A 218 -11.12 -5.01 -12.71
CA GLY A 218 -9.72 -4.93 -13.14
C GLY A 218 -9.54 -4.63 -14.63
N LYS A 219 -10.63 -4.62 -15.42
CA LYS A 219 -10.52 -4.31 -16.85
C LYS A 219 -10.05 -2.86 -17.05
N LYS A 220 -8.87 -2.71 -17.66
CA LYS A 220 -8.33 -1.42 -18.10
C LYS A 220 -9.30 -0.76 -19.08
N LEU A 221 -9.63 0.50 -18.81
CA LEU A 221 -10.51 1.31 -19.63
C LEU A 221 -9.62 2.22 -20.49
N VAL A 222 -9.84 2.19 -21.80
CA VAL A 222 -9.15 3.11 -22.72
C VAL A 222 -9.69 4.50 -22.45
N ALA A 223 -8.85 5.40 -21.96
CA ALA A 223 -9.23 6.78 -21.77
C ALA A 223 -9.61 7.39 -23.14
N ALA A 224 -10.81 7.94 -23.24
CA ALA A 224 -10.99 9.09 -24.11
C ALA A 224 -10.07 10.18 -23.54
N SER A 225 -9.12 10.65 -24.35
CA SER A 225 -8.18 11.71 -24.00
C SER A 225 -8.90 12.90 -23.33
N GLY A 226 -8.42 13.34 -22.15
CA GLY A 226 -8.62 14.71 -21.71
C GLY A 226 -9.54 14.98 -20.50
N ALA A 227 -9.54 14.15 -19.46
CA ALA A 227 -10.03 14.61 -18.15
C ALA A 227 -8.84 15.13 -17.34
N ALA A 228 -8.60 16.45 -17.38
CA ALA A 228 -7.75 17.13 -16.41
C ALA A 228 -8.44 17.04 -15.04
N PHE A 229 -7.69 16.68 -13.99
CA PHE A 229 -8.19 16.73 -12.62
C PHE A 229 -7.71 18.05 -12.02
N GLU A 230 -8.63 18.95 -11.69
CA GLU A 230 -8.37 19.96 -10.67
C GLU A 230 -8.34 19.21 -9.34
N LEU A 231 -7.13 18.93 -8.84
CA LEU A 231 -6.93 18.63 -7.44
C LEU A 231 -7.39 19.88 -6.68
N LEU A 232 -8.54 19.80 -6.01
CA LEU A 232 -8.82 20.72 -4.92
C LEU A 232 -7.61 20.62 -3.96
N GLU A 233 -6.88 21.72 -3.87
CA GLU A 233 -5.60 21.89 -3.18
C GLU A 233 -5.58 21.35 -1.73
N PRO A 234 -4.37 21.04 -1.19
CA PRO A 234 -4.14 20.36 0.09
C PRO A 234 -4.71 21.02 1.35
#